data_AF-A0A6A7LWF0-F1
#
_entry.id   AF-A0A6A7LWF0-F1
#
_cell.length_a   1.000
_cell.length_b   1.000
_cell.length_c   1.000
_cell.angle_alpha   90.00
_cell.angle_beta   90.00
_cell.angle_gamma   90.00
#
_symmetry.space_group_name_H-M   'P 1'
#
loop_
_entity.id
_entity.type
_entity.pdbx_description
1 polymer ?
#
loop_
_entity_poly.entity_id
_entity_poly.type
_entity_poly.pdbx_seq_one_letter_code
_entity_poly.pdbx_strand_id
1 'polypeptide(L)' 'MAKLRRELDRRMLGNGYCARPVQMDCHFESICESCTFFATTIEFKPTLLRQRDDAKDKGQIGRQKIFDGLLSRLDNEAS' A
#
# COMPACT_ATOMS: atom_id res chain seq x y z
N MET A 1 20.30 3.33 -15.85
CA MET A 1 20.59 3.45 -14.40
C MET A 1 19.45 4.04 -13.56
N ALA A 2 18.53 4.86 -14.09
CA ALA A 2 17.44 5.45 -13.29
C ALA A 2 16.42 4.42 -12.73
N LYS A 3 16.18 3.33 -13.47
CA LYS A 3 15.23 2.27 -13.09
C LYS A 3 15.70 1.48 -11.86
N LEU A 4 16.99 1.11 -11.83
CA LEU A 4 17.63 0.40 -10.70
C LEU A 4 17.70 1.27 -9.44
N ARG A 5 17.84 2.60 -9.59
CA ARG A 5 17.88 3.55 -8.47
C ARG A 5 16.50 3.71 -7.80
N ARG A 6 15.40 3.59 -8.56
CA ARG A 6 14.02 3.56 -8.02
C ARG A 6 13.71 2.29 -7.22
N GLU A 7 14.47 1.21 -7.42
CA GLU A 7 14.28 -0.05 -6.68
C GLU A 7 14.98 -0.03 -5.30
N LEU A 8 16.03 0.78 -5.13
CA LEU A 8 16.85 0.83 -3.91
C LEU A 8 16.24 1.65 -2.76
N ASP A 9 15.29 2.55 -3.03
CA ASP A 9 14.71 3.45 -2.01
C ASP A 9 13.35 2.95 -1.46
N ARG A 10 13.05 1.65 -1.61
CA ARG A 10 11.79 1.05 -1.16
C ARG A 10 11.91 0.46 0.24
N ARG A 11 11.45 1.18 1.26
CA ARG A 11 11.34 0.63 2.63
C ARG A 11 10.20 -0.40 2.66
N MET A 12 10.50 -1.63 3.08
CA MET A 12 9.50 -2.69 3.27
C MET A 12 8.45 -2.30 4.31
N LEU A 13 7.17 -2.58 4.01
CA LEU A 13 6.02 -2.41 4.88
C LEU A 13 5.21 -3.71 4.93
N GLY A 14 4.25 -3.81 5.85
CA GLY A 14 3.42 -5.01 5.99
C GLY A 14 2.61 -5.38 4.74
N ASN A 15 2.17 -4.36 3.99
CA ASN A 15 1.29 -4.52 2.82
C ASN A 15 1.91 -3.99 1.51
N GLY A 16 3.21 -3.73 1.48
CA GLY A 16 3.85 -3.14 0.31
C GLY A 16 5.16 -2.44 0.63
N TYR A 17 5.36 -1.27 0.03
CA TYR A 17 6.61 -0.53 0.07
C TYR A 17 6.35 0.97 0.20
N CYS A 18 7.22 1.66 0.94
CA CYS A 18 7.27 3.11 0.94
C CYS A 18 8.15 3.58 -0.22
N ALA A 19 7.58 4.34 -1.16
CA ALA A 19 8.32 5.00 -2.25
C ALA A 19 8.61 6.48 -1.94
N ARG A 20 8.62 6.85 -0.66
CA ARG A 20 8.92 8.22 -0.23
C ARG A 20 10.41 8.50 -0.47
N PRO A 21 10.78 9.66 -1.05
CA PRO A 21 12.18 10.06 -1.17
C PRO A 21 12.89 10.09 0.19
N VAL A 22 14.15 9.65 0.23
CA VAL A 22 14.96 9.56 1.45
C VAL A 22 15.15 10.92 2.13
N GLN A 23 15.16 12.01 1.36
CA GLN A 23 15.32 13.37 1.86
C GLN A 23 14.05 13.95 2.51
N MET A 24 12.94 13.22 2.49
CA MET A 24 11.66 13.66 3.05
C MET A 24 11.35 12.88 4.33
N ASP A 25 11.08 13.61 5.42
CA ASP A 25 10.68 13.02 6.69
C ASP A 25 9.25 12.44 6.64
N CYS A 26 8.96 11.48 7.54
CA CYS A 26 7.61 10.94 7.71
C CYS A 26 6.88 11.64 8.85
N HIS A 27 5.69 12.19 8.59
CA HIS A 27 4.83 12.70 9.66
C HIS A 27 4.03 11.60 10.36
N PHE A 28 3.69 10.52 9.66
CA PHE A 28 2.82 9.46 10.16
C PHE A 28 3.40 8.10 9.78
N GLU A 29 4.34 7.59 10.59
CA GLU A 29 4.97 6.29 10.34
C GLU A 29 3.99 5.11 10.44
N SER A 30 2.81 5.30 11.02
CA SER A 30 1.89 4.23 11.40
C SER A 30 0.73 3.96 10.42
N ILE A 31 0.51 4.78 9.38
CA ILE A 31 -0.64 4.61 8.47
C ILE A 31 -0.18 4.76 7.01
N CYS A 32 0.58 3.77 6.54
CA CYS A 32 1.12 3.82 5.19
C CYS A 32 0.07 3.53 4.11
N GLU A 33 -0.94 2.70 4.37
CA GLU A 33 -1.93 2.26 3.37
C GLU A 33 -2.81 3.40 2.84
N SER A 34 -2.87 4.54 3.54
CA SER A 34 -3.53 5.76 3.08
C SER A 34 -2.54 6.84 2.57
N CYS A 35 -1.23 6.59 2.64
CA CYS A 35 -0.21 7.55 2.25
C CYS A 35 -0.03 7.60 0.73
N THR A 36 0.21 8.80 0.17
CA THR A 36 0.44 9.00 -1.27
C THR A 36 1.70 8.30 -1.78
N PHE A 37 2.70 8.10 -0.91
CA PHE A 37 3.95 7.41 -1.26
C PHE A 37 3.87 5.88 -1.10
N PHE A 38 2.72 5.35 -0.70
CA PHE A 38 2.55 3.92 -0.55
C PHE A 38 2.34 3.26 -1.91
N ALA A 39 3.12 2.21 -2.15
CA ALA A 39 2.99 1.35 -3.32
C ALA A 39 2.79 -0.09 -2.84
N THR A 40 1.86 -0.80 -3.46
CA THR A 40 1.64 -2.24 -3.27
C THR A 40 1.80 -2.94 -4.62
N THR A 41 1.89 -4.26 -4.59
CA THR A 41 2.04 -5.10 -5.79
C THR A 41 1.12 -6.31 -5.70
N ILE A 42 1.01 -7.07 -6.79
CA ILE A 42 0.07 -8.20 -6.90
C ILE A 42 0.33 -9.29 -5.85
N GLU A 43 1.58 -9.43 -5.41
CA GLU A 43 2.01 -10.38 -4.38
C GLU A 43 1.31 -10.12 -3.03
N PHE A 44 0.92 -8.86 -2.75
CA PHE A 44 0.21 -8.50 -1.52
C PHE A 44 -1.31 -8.64 -1.65
N LYS A 45 -1.86 -8.84 -2.86
CA LYS A 45 -3.31 -8.90 -3.11
C LYS A 45 -4.04 -9.89 -2.18
N PRO A 46 -3.53 -11.13 -1.92
CA PRO A 46 -4.20 -12.05 -0.99
C PRO A 46 -4.29 -11.51 0.44
N THR A 47 -3.26 -10.79 0.90
CA THR A 47 -3.25 -10.18 2.23
C THR A 47 -4.21 -9.00 2.30
N LEU A 48 -4.23 -8.14 1.27
CA LEU A 48 -5.15 -7.00 1.18
C LEU A 48 -6.61 -7.45 1.17
N LEU A 49 -6.94 -8.54 0.46
CA LEU A 49 -8.28 -9.14 0.49
C LEU A 49 -8.68 -9.59 1.91
N ARG A 50 -7.80 -10.34 2.59
CA ARG A 50 -8.07 -10.78 3.97
C ARG A 50 -8.26 -9.61 4.93
N GLN A 51 -7.47 -8.55 4.79
CA GLN A 51 -7.58 -7.38 5.67
C GLN A 51 -8.81 -6.52 5.36
N ARG A 52 -9.23 -6.44 4.10
CA ARG A 52 -10.53 -5.86 3.72
C ARG A 52 -11.68 -6.64 4.35
N ASP A 53 -11.65 -7.96 4.24
CA ASP A 53 -12.72 -8.82 4.76
C ASP A 53 -12.78 -8.74 6.30
N ASP A 54 -11.64 -8.77 6.99
CA ASP A 54 -11.55 -8.50 8.43
C ASP A 54 -12.12 -7.13 8.82
N ALA A 55 -11.83 -6.08 8.02
CA ALA A 55 -12.37 -4.75 8.25
C ALA A 55 -13.89 -4.72 8.06
N LYS A 56 -14.41 -5.43 7.05
CA LYS A 56 -15.84 -5.57 6.79
C LYS A 56 -16.54 -6.30 7.95
N ASP A 57 -16.01 -7.44 8.38
CA ASP A 57 -16.57 -8.25 9.46
C ASP A 57 -16.61 -7.50 10.80
N LYS A 58 -15.65 -6.59 11.01
CA LYS A 58 -15.60 -5.71 12.19
C LYS A 58 -16.38 -4.39 12.03
N GLY A 59 -17.02 -4.14 10.89
CA GLY A 59 -17.73 -2.89 10.61
C GLY A 59 -16.82 -1.65 10.49
N GLN A 60 -15.53 -1.83 10.21
CA GLN A 60 -14.54 -0.76 10.09
C GLN A 60 -14.58 -0.09 8.72
N ILE A 61 -15.64 0.68 8.45
CA ILE A 61 -15.94 1.25 7.12
C ILE A 61 -14.75 2.04 6.53
N GLY A 62 -14.06 2.86 7.34
CA GLY A 62 -12.91 3.63 6.88
C GLY A 62 -11.76 2.74 6.40
N ARG A 63 -11.44 1.70 7.18
CA ARG A 63 -10.37 0.75 6.85
C ARG A 63 -10.72 -0.12 5.65
N GLN A 64 -11.99 -0.53 5.54
CA GLN A 64 -12.49 -1.26 4.38
C GLN A 64 -12.27 -0.45 3.08
N LYS A 65 -12.65 0.84 3.08
CA LYS A 65 -12.49 1.72 1.92
C LYS A 65 -11.03 1.90 1.47
N ILE A 66 -10.09 1.90 2.41
CA ILE A 66 -8.65 1.96 2.10
C ILE A 66 -8.27 0.74 1.25
N PHE A 67 -8.63 -0.47 1.72
CA PHE A 67 -8.28 -1.70 1.01
C PHE A 67 -9.03 -1.86 -0.31
N ASP A 68 -10.30 -1.45 -0.38
CA ASP A 68 -11.05 -1.41 -1.64
C ASP A 68 -10.31 -0.56 -2.69
N GLY A 69 -9.86 0.64 -2.30
CA GLY A 69 -9.10 1.52 -3.20
C GLY A 69 -7.76 0.92 -3.65
N LEU A 70 -7.04 0.24 -2.75
CA LEU A 70 -5.79 -0.44 -3.11
C LEU A 70 -6.00 -1.60 -4.08
N LEU A 71 -7.03 -2.41 -3.85
CA LEU A 71 -7.39 -3.54 -4.71
C LEU A 71 -7.83 -3.06 -6.10
N SER A 72 -8.67 -2.03 -6.19
CA SER A 72 -9.09 -1.46 -7.46
C SER A 72 -7.92 -0.93 -8.30
N ARG A 73 -6.93 -0.27 -7.66
CA ARG A 73 -5.72 0.18 -8.38
C ARG A 73 -4.91 -0.99 -8.93
N LEU A 74 -4.74 -2.05 -8.12
CA LEU A 74 -4.02 -3.26 -8.56
C LEU A 74 -4.71 -3.95 -9.74
N ASP A 75 -6.04 -4.00 -9.75
CA ASP A 75 -6.81 -4.59 -10.86
C ASP A 75 -6.67 -3.76 -12.15
N ASN A 76 -6.63 -2.43 -12.03
CA ASN A 76 -6.41 -1.53 -13.17
C ASN A 76 -4.98 -1.60 -13.72
N GLU A 77 -3.97 -1.81 -12.88
CA GLU A 77 -2.56 -1.96 -13.30
C GLU A 77 -2.28 -3.32 -13.96
N ALA A 78 -3.12 -4.33 -13.71
CA ALA A 78 -2.99 -5.67 -14.28
C ALA A 78 -3.74 -5.85 -15.62
N SER A 79 -4.49 -4.84 -16.06
CA SER A 79 -5.27 -4.82 -17.31
C SER A 79 -4.47 -4.19 -18.46
#